data_AF-A0A1V6Q9E3-F1
#
_entry.id   AF-A0A1V6Q9E3-F1
#
_cell.length_a   1.000
_cell.length_b   1.000
_cell.length_c   1.000
_cell.angle_alpha   90.00
_cell.angle_beta   90.00
_cell.angle_gamma   90.00
#
_symmetry.space_group_name_H-M   'P 1'
#
loop_
_entity.id
_entity.type
_entity.pdbx_description
1 polymer ?
#
loop_
_entity_poly.entity_id
_entity_poly.type
_entity_poly.pdbx_seq_one_letter_code
_entity_poly.pdbx_strand_id
1 'polypeptide(L)'
;MALPSNILIVGGGVFGLSTALSLTKRHPNSKITLIESSPTIPNPHGSSVDTSRIVRADYANAAYSKLADKAIKKWRSTAWGAEGRYTQNGLLLVYPADSASAKEYARKSYANVRAIEGDNVEFLPSQKDVLRVVPAYGEELDVAGGYVNWGSGWSDAGASVAYAKELVDQTGKVEFRTGDVERVLYEQVDGKKLKATGVAFTDGSSLSGDLVILATGAWTSKLVDLRGRAVATGQAIAYMSISDEEQRELENLPTILNFATGIFIIPPRGNLLKIARHAFGYRNPVSVPVPGAQGPGERMDVSLPEKGVPVPLEGQDAFRVALRQLLPRFAEREFVDTRVCWYTDTPKGDFIVSYHPDHEGLFLATGGSGHAFKFFPVIGDKVVDALEGTLDAELSEMWTWSAAATAEGEDFDGDGSRSGERRANLKDELAKAQKASRSSAL
;
A
#
# COMPACT_ATOMS: atom_id res chain seq x y z
N MET A 1 -8.83 27.40 6.84
CA MET A 1 -7.77 28.42 6.60
C MET A 1 -7.47 28.47 5.11
N ALA A 2 -7.01 29.60 4.57
CA ALA A 2 -6.55 29.62 3.19
C ALA A 2 -5.22 28.86 3.10
N LEU A 3 -5.13 27.87 2.20
CA LEU A 3 -3.85 27.20 1.92
C LEU A 3 -2.92 28.14 1.15
N PRO A 4 -1.60 27.91 1.22
CA PRO A 4 -0.64 28.72 0.47
C PRO A 4 -0.87 28.71 -1.05
N SER A 5 -0.33 29.75 -1.72
CA SER A 5 -0.50 29.97 -3.15
C SER A 5 0.27 28.98 -4.02
N ASN A 6 1.44 28.50 -3.60
CA ASN A 6 2.26 27.57 -4.38
C ASN A 6 2.47 26.25 -3.64
N ILE A 7 1.86 25.18 -4.15
CA ILE A 7 1.83 23.86 -3.53
C ILE A 7 2.61 22.87 -4.40
N LEU A 8 3.62 22.23 -3.81
CA LEU A 8 4.34 21.11 -4.42
C LEU A 8 3.83 19.80 -3.84
N ILE A 9 3.50 18.84 -4.70
CA ILE A 9 3.15 17.47 -4.32
C ILE A 9 4.22 16.54 -4.87
N VAL A 10 4.98 15.88 -3.98
CA VAL A 10 6.04 14.95 -4.38
C VAL A 10 5.49 13.52 -4.34
N GLY A 11 5.37 12.89 -5.51
CA GLY A 11 4.90 11.52 -5.72
C GLY A 11 3.56 11.46 -6.45
N GLY A 12 3.52 10.80 -7.61
CA GLY A 12 2.35 10.60 -8.48
C GLY A 12 1.59 9.29 -8.24
N GLY A 13 1.55 8.82 -6.99
CA GLY A 13 0.80 7.62 -6.58
C GLY A 13 -0.62 7.92 -6.08
N VAL A 14 -1.21 6.97 -5.35
CA VAL A 14 -2.56 7.07 -4.76
C VAL A 14 -2.74 8.36 -3.96
N PHE A 15 -1.85 8.66 -3.00
CA PHE A 15 -1.96 9.87 -2.18
C PHE A 15 -1.78 11.14 -3.01
N GLY A 16 -0.76 11.22 -3.87
CA GLY A 16 -0.46 12.44 -4.60
C GLY A 16 -1.50 12.81 -5.65
N LEU A 17 -1.90 11.88 -6.52
CA LEU A 17 -2.90 12.14 -7.56
C LEU A 17 -4.27 12.48 -6.97
N SER A 18 -4.70 11.76 -5.93
CA SER A 18 -5.99 12.04 -5.29
C SER A 18 -5.97 13.38 -4.55
N THR A 19 -4.87 13.71 -3.88
CA THR A 19 -4.69 15.02 -3.22
C THR A 19 -4.71 16.15 -4.23
N ALA A 20 -3.97 16.02 -5.34
CA ALA A 20 -3.98 16.99 -6.42
C ALA A 20 -5.40 17.21 -6.97
N LEU A 21 -6.13 16.12 -7.26
CA LEU A 21 -7.50 16.19 -7.74
C LEU A 21 -8.44 16.92 -6.75
N SER A 22 -8.31 16.67 -5.44
CA SER A 22 -9.13 17.35 -4.44
C SER A 22 -8.77 18.84 -4.31
N LEU A 23 -7.47 19.17 -4.30
CA LEU A 23 -6.98 20.55 -4.24
C LEU A 23 -7.46 21.39 -5.43
N THR A 24 -7.45 20.86 -6.66
CA THR A 24 -7.91 21.61 -7.85
C THR A 24 -9.38 22.06 -7.78
N LYS A 25 -10.20 21.34 -6.98
CA LYS A 25 -11.61 21.62 -6.75
C LYS A 25 -11.83 22.58 -5.58
N ARG A 26 -11.11 22.39 -4.48
CA ARG A 26 -11.30 23.14 -3.22
C ARG A 26 -10.45 24.40 -3.11
N HIS A 27 -9.28 24.41 -3.75
CA HIS A 27 -8.33 25.51 -3.78
C HIS A 27 -7.98 25.91 -5.22
N PRO A 28 -8.96 26.38 -6.01
CA PRO A 28 -8.77 26.66 -7.44
C PRO A 28 -7.78 27.80 -7.74
N ASN A 29 -7.39 28.58 -6.73
CA ASN A 29 -6.46 29.70 -6.86
C ASN A 29 -5.01 29.32 -6.50
N SER A 30 -4.77 28.12 -5.97
CA SER A 30 -3.41 27.64 -5.69
C SER A 30 -2.77 27.13 -6.98
N LYS A 31 -1.52 27.50 -7.23
CA LYS A 31 -0.65 26.86 -8.21
C LYS A 31 -0.23 25.50 -7.63
N ILE A 32 -0.53 24.43 -8.36
CA ILE A 32 -0.20 23.05 -7.95
C ILE A 32 0.80 22.46 -8.93
N THR A 33 1.95 22.03 -8.43
CA THR A 33 2.92 21.25 -9.20
C THR A 33 3.06 19.85 -8.59
N LEU A 34 2.77 18.81 -9.38
CA LEU A 34 2.99 17.41 -9.01
C LEU A 34 4.31 16.93 -9.60
N ILE A 35 5.19 16.43 -8.74
CA ILE A 35 6.52 15.95 -9.09
C ILE A 35 6.54 14.43 -9.02
N GLU A 36 6.96 13.76 -10.09
CA GLU A 36 7.13 12.31 -10.13
C GLU A 36 8.51 11.91 -10.68
N SER A 37 9.15 10.96 -10.02
CA SER A 37 10.46 10.43 -10.43
C SER A 37 10.41 9.68 -11.77
N SER A 38 9.32 9.00 -12.06
CA SER A 38 9.07 8.30 -13.32
C SER A 38 8.70 9.29 -14.44
N PRO A 39 9.18 9.08 -15.68
CA PRO A 39 8.69 9.83 -16.85
C PRO A 39 7.22 9.53 -17.18
N THR A 40 6.65 8.45 -16.63
CA THR A 40 5.26 8.08 -16.82
C THR A 40 4.50 8.00 -15.50
N ILE A 41 3.23 8.37 -15.53
CA ILE A 41 2.21 8.03 -14.54
C ILE A 41 1.18 7.20 -15.28
N PRO A 42 0.98 5.91 -14.95
CA PRO A 42 1.45 5.21 -13.75
C PRO A 42 2.98 4.95 -13.69
N ASN A 43 3.57 5.05 -12.48
CA ASN A 43 4.98 4.71 -12.23
C ASN A 43 5.12 3.17 -12.04
N PRO A 44 5.87 2.46 -12.90
CA PRO A 44 5.98 0.99 -12.85
C PRO A 44 6.61 0.44 -11.57
N HIS A 45 7.35 1.27 -10.83
CA HIS A 45 7.95 0.90 -9.55
C HIS A 45 7.12 1.35 -8.34
N GLY A 46 6.07 2.13 -8.54
CA GLY A 46 5.19 2.57 -7.46
C GLY A 46 4.29 1.44 -6.98
N SER A 47 4.12 1.28 -5.66
CA SER A 47 3.18 0.28 -5.11
C SER A 47 1.72 0.54 -5.45
N SER A 48 1.39 1.75 -5.92
CA SER A 48 0.07 2.05 -6.47
C SER A 48 -0.23 1.28 -7.76
N VAL A 49 0.80 0.82 -8.47
CA VAL A 49 0.69 0.22 -9.81
C VAL A 49 0.90 -1.28 -9.73
N ASP A 50 -0.07 -2.01 -10.27
CA ASP A 50 -0.11 -3.46 -10.26
C ASP A 50 -1.18 -3.97 -11.24
N THR A 51 -1.19 -5.27 -11.55
CA THR A 51 -2.29 -5.89 -12.30
C THR A 51 -3.58 -5.93 -11.49
N SER A 52 -3.46 -6.03 -10.17
CA SER A 52 -4.62 -6.01 -9.28
C SER A 52 -4.31 -5.62 -7.83
N ARG A 53 -5.31 -5.03 -7.15
CA ARG A 53 -5.31 -4.73 -5.71
C ARG A 53 -6.65 -5.08 -5.08
N ILE A 54 -6.62 -5.60 -3.85
CA ILE A 54 -7.83 -5.93 -3.09
C ILE A 54 -8.55 -4.64 -2.65
N VAL A 55 -9.85 -4.58 -2.92
CA VAL A 55 -10.75 -3.49 -2.52
C VAL A 55 -11.77 -4.07 -1.53
N ARG A 56 -11.60 -3.74 -0.24
CA ARG A 56 -12.29 -4.42 0.86
C ARG A 56 -12.57 -3.53 2.07
N ALA A 57 -13.69 -3.73 2.75
CA ALA A 57 -14.04 -3.04 4.02
C ALA A 57 -13.68 -3.84 5.28
N ASP A 58 -13.02 -4.97 5.10
CA ASP A 58 -12.83 -6.07 6.05
C ASP A 58 -11.75 -5.80 7.12
N TYR A 59 -11.92 -4.76 7.94
CA TYR A 59 -10.96 -4.38 8.99
C TYR A 59 -11.45 -4.72 10.40
N ALA A 60 -10.53 -5.12 11.28
CA ALA A 60 -10.83 -5.22 12.72
C ALA A 60 -11.08 -3.83 13.35
N ASN A 61 -10.46 -2.78 12.81
CA ASN A 61 -10.73 -1.40 13.19
C ASN A 61 -11.95 -0.84 12.42
N ALA A 62 -12.99 -0.48 13.16
CA ALA A 62 -14.26 -0.01 12.59
C ALA A 62 -14.14 1.30 11.80
N ALA A 63 -13.20 2.18 12.15
CA ALA A 63 -12.98 3.44 11.44
C ALA A 63 -12.51 3.18 9.99
N TYR A 64 -11.59 2.24 9.79
CA TYR A 64 -11.17 1.82 8.45
C TYR A 64 -12.27 1.08 7.70
N SER A 65 -13.08 0.25 8.37
CA SER A 65 -14.25 -0.36 7.73
C SER A 65 -15.22 0.69 7.19
N LYS A 66 -15.54 1.71 7.97
CA LYS A 66 -16.41 2.84 7.55
C LYS A 66 -15.78 3.64 6.39
N LEU A 67 -14.48 3.93 6.46
CA LEU A 67 -13.79 4.66 5.40
C LEU A 67 -13.75 3.84 4.09
N ALA A 68 -13.54 2.53 4.19
CA ALA A 68 -13.46 1.65 3.05
C ALA A 68 -14.83 1.44 2.40
N ASP A 69 -15.91 1.34 3.20
CA ASP A 69 -17.28 1.36 2.70
C ASP A 69 -17.57 2.60 1.86
N LYS A 70 -17.18 3.80 2.34
CA LYS A 70 -17.31 5.05 1.55
C LYS A 70 -16.55 4.98 0.22
N ALA A 71 -15.35 4.38 0.22
CA ALA A 71 -14.56 4.19 -1.00
C ALA A 71 -15.21 3.18 -1.96
N ILE A 72 -15.65 2.03 -1.44
CA ILE A 72 -16.31 0.95 -2.19
C ILE A 72 -17.60 1.44 -2.85
N LYS A 73 -18.40 2.26 -2.15
CA LYS A 73 -19.56 2.92 -2.75
C LYS A 73 -19.17 3.71 -4.00
N LYS A 74 -18.06 4.46 -3.98
CA LYS A 74 -17.56 5.16 -5.18
C LYS A 74 -17.04 4.21 -6.25
N TRP A 75 -16.32 3.15 -5.89
CA TRP A 75 -15.91 2.12 -6.85
C TRP A 75 -17.12 1.53 -7.58
N ARG A 76 -18.19 1.20 -6.86
CA ARG A 76 -19.41 0.59 -7.45
C ARG A 76 -20.25 1.55 -8.28
N SER A 77 -20.34 2.82 -7.88
CA SER A 77 -21.37 3.75 -8.39
C SER A 77 -20.85 4.89 -9.28
N THR A 78 -19.55 4.96 -9.51
CA THR A 78 -18.94 6.05 -10.30
C THR A 78 -17.97 5.51 -11.34
N ALA A 79 -17.48 6.39 -12.22
CA ALA A 79 -16.49 6.05 -13.24
C ALA A 79 -15.16 5.49 -12.69
N TRP A 80 -14.90 5.61 -11.37
CA TRP A 80 -13.76 4.94 -10.71
C TRP A 80 -13.74 3.43 -10.95
N GLY A 81 -14.87 2.73 -10.86
CA GLY A 81 -14.94 1.29 -11.11
C GLY A 81 -15.38 0.88 -12.51
N ALA A 82 -15.68 1.85 -13.38
CA ALA A 82 -16.11 1.59 -14.75
C ALA A 82 -14.97 1.01 -15.62
N GLU A 83 -15.31 0.60 -16.85
CA GLU A 83 -14.36 0.05 -17.84
C GLU A 83 -13.51 -1.10 -17.30
N GLY A 84 -14.12 -1.94 -16.46
CA GLY A 84 -13.45 -3.09 -15.85
C GLY A 84 -12.46 -2.74 -14.75
N ARG A 85 -12.28 -1.47 -14.34
CA ARG A 85 -11.34 -1.09 -13.27
C ARG A 85 -11.67 -1.70 -11.91
N TYR A 86 -12.93 -2.06 -11.65
CA TYR A 86 -13.35 -2.73 -10.42
C TYR A 86 -14.18 -3.99 -10.72
N THR A 87 -13.93 -5.05 -9.97
CA THR A 87 -14.63 -6.32 -10.02
C THR A 87 -15.13 -6.66 -8.61
N GLN A 88 -16.44 -6.76 -8.43
CA GLN A 88 -17.07 -7.14 -7.17
C GLN A 88 -17.42 -8.63 -7.18
N ASN A 89 -16.43 -9.49 -6.93
CA ASN A 89 -16.59 -10.94 -6.87
C ASN A 89 -16.37 -11.52 -5.47
N GLY A 90 -16.26 -10.66 -4.46
CA GLY A 90 -16.14 -11.04 -3.05
C GLY A 90 -14.70 -11.18 -2.54
N LEU A 91 -14.60 -11.22 -1.22
CA LEU A 91 -13.39 -11.55 -0.47
C LEU A 91 -13.72 -12.69 0.49
N LEU A 92 -12.96 -13.78 0.41
CA LEU A 92 -12.94 -14.86 1.37
C LEU A 92 -11.75 -14.67 2.30
N LEU A 93 -12.02 -14.40 3.58
CA LEU A 93 -11.01 -14.29 4.62
C LEU A 93 -11.06 -15.53 5.50
N VAL A 94 -9.91 -16.23 5.60
CA VAL A 94 -9.80 -17.49 6.35
C VAL A 94 -8.72 -17.44 7.43
N TYR A 95 -8.85 -18.31 8.41
CA TYR A 95 -7.88 -18.51 9.49
C TYR A 95 -7.73 -20.02 9.82
N PRO A 96 -6.52 -20.48 10.20
CA PRO A 96 -6.28 -21.86 10.65
C PRO A 96 -6.68 -22.06 12.12
N ALA A 97 -6.64 -23.30 12.59
CA ALA A 97 -7.07 -23.66 13.95
C ALA A 97 -6.11 -23.15 15.04
N ASP A 98 -4.82 -23.10 14.72
CA ASP A 98 -3.70 -22.83 15.62
C ASP A 98 -3.32 -21.34 15.74
N SER A 99 -4.01 -20.45 15.02
CA SER A 99 -3.76 -19.01 15.05
C SER A 99 -4.88 -18.23 15.76
N ALA A 100 -4.72 -18.02 17.07
CA ALA A 100 -5.69 -17.28 17.88
C ALA A 100 -5.85 -15.82 17.44
N SER A 101 -4.75 -15.14 17.11
CA SER A 101 -4.75 -13.75 16.64
C SER A 101 -5.45 -13.58 15.29
N ALA A 102 -5.19 -14.48 14.33
CA ALA A 102 -5.86 -14.44 13.03
C ALA A 102 -7.37 -14.67 13.17
N LYS A 103 -7.77 -15.62 14.02
CA LYS A 103 -9.17 -15.86 14.34
C LYS A 103 -9.83 -14.64 14.99
N GLU A 104 -9.17 -14.00 15.95
CA GLU A 104 -9.71 -12.81 16.61
C GLU A 104 -9.89 -11.65 15.62
N TYR A 105 -8.88 -11.36 14.79
CA TYR A 105 -8.97 -10.32 13.76
C TYR A 105 -10.12 -10.62 12.80
N ALA A 106 -10.21 -11.85 12.29
CA ALA A 106 -11.27 -12.28 11.37
C ALA A 106 -12.66 -12.08 11.98
N ARG A 107 -12.85 -12.38 13.27
CA ARG A 107 -14.13 -12.21 13.96
C ARG A 107 -14.52 -10.75 14.14
N LYS A 108 -13.57 -9.90 14.56
CA LYS A 108 -13.80 -8.45 14.67
C LYS A 108 -14.12 -7.84 13.30
N SER A 109 -13.34 -8.22 12.29
CA SER A 109 -13.52 -7.81 10.91
C SER A 109 -14.89 -8.22 10.37
N TYR A 110 -15.29 -9.49 10.53
CA TYR A 110 -16.62 -9.99 10.20
C TYR A 110 -17.73 -9.17 10.85
N ALA A 111 -17.64 -8.90 12.17
CA ALA A 111 -18.66 -8.13 12.87
C ALA A 111 -18.84 -6.72 12.28
N ASN A 112 -17.72 -6.05 11.95
CA ASN A 112 -17.74 -4.72 11.34
C ASN A 112 -18.38 -4.74 9.95
N VAL A 113 -17.97 -5.66 9.06
CA VAL A 113 -18.52 -5.70 7.69
C VAL A 113 -19.95 -6.24 7.64
N ARG A 114 -20.32 -7.19 8.51
CA ARG A 114 -21.70 -7.68 8.61
C ARG A 114 -22.66 -6.55 9.02
N ALA A 115 -22.21 -5.60 9.84
CA ALA A 115 -22.99 -4.42 10.20
C ALA A 115 -23.17 -3.42 9.04
N ILE A 116 -22.30 -3.45 8.02
CA ILE A 116 -22.34 -2.56 6.85
C ILE A 116 -23.09 -3.21 5.68
N GLU A 117 -22.77 -4.46 5.37
CA GLU A 117 -23.16 -5.17 4.15
C GLU A 117 -24.28 -6.20 4.37
N GLY A 118 -24.67 -6.46 5.61
CA GLY A 118 -25.78 -7.35 5.95
C GLY A 118 -25.62 -8.75 5.34
N ASP A 119 -26.63 -9.20 4.61
CA ASP A 119 -26.68 -10.54 4.01
C ASP A 119 -25.64 -10.81 2.92
N ASN A 120 -24.93 -9.78 2.44
CA ASN A 120 -23.78 -9.97 1.55
C ASN A 120 -22.55 -10.57 2.28
N VAL A 121 -22.58 -10.70 3.62
CA VAL A 121 -21.48 -11.29 4.41
C VAL A 121 -21.94 -12.58 5.08
N GLU A 122 -21.30 -13.70 4.74
CA GLU A 122 -21.64 -15.01 5.26
C GLU A 122 -20.52 -15.55 6.17
N PHE A 123 -20.86 -15.91 7.40
CA PHE A 123 -19.93 -16.55 8.32
C PHE A 123 -19.74 -18.03 7.99
N LEU A 124 -18.49 -18.51 7.98
CA LEU A 124 -18.11 -19.86 7.58
C LEU A 124 -17.42 -20.56 8.78
N PRO A 125 -18.18 -21.30 9.62
CA PRO A 125 -17.66 -21.85 10.88
C PRO A 125 -16.65 -22.99 10.73
N SER A 126 -16.59 -23.64 9.57
CA SER A 126 -15.78 -24.83 9.35
C SER A 126 -15.07 -24.84 7.99
N GLN A 127 -14.07 -25.71 7.83
CA GLN A 127 -13.43 -25.98 6.55
C GLN A 127 -14.44 -26.36 5.46
N LYS A 128 -15.44 -27.18 5.79
CA LYS A 128 -16.50 -27.59 4.85
C LYS A 128 -17.28 -26.38 4.31
N ASP A 129 -17.56 -25.39 5.17
CA ASP A 129 -18.25 -24.17 4.76
C ASP A 129 -17.38 -23.29 3.87
N VAL A 130 -16.08 -23.22 4.16
CA VAL A 130 -15.10 -22.53 3.31
C VAL A 130 -15.03 -23.17 1.93
N LEU A 131 -14.83 -24.49 1.84
CA LEU A 131 -14.72 -25.22 0.57
C LEU A 131 -16.00 -25.16 -0.28
N ARG A 132 -17.17 -25.00 0.34
CA ARG A 132 -18.44 -24.76 -0.39
C ARG A 132 -18.44 -23.47 -1.21
N VAL A 133 -17.82 -22.40 -0.69
CA VAL A 133 -17.81 -21.07 -1.35
C VAL A 133 -16.81 -21.05 -2.52
N VAL A 134 -15.76 -21.86 -2.44
CA VAL A 134 -14.61 -21.84 -3.34
C VAL A 134 -14.14 -23.27 -3.64
N PRO A 135 -14.93 -24.04 -4.40
CA PRO A 135 -14.65 -25.45 -4.67
C PRO A 135 -13.38 -25.67 -5.51
N ALA A 136 -12.86 -24.62 -6.14
CA ALA A 136 -11.59 -24.68 -6.86
C ALA A 136 -10.37 -24.79 -5.94
N TYR A 137 -10.52 -24.56 -4.63
CA TYR A 137 -9.43 -24.72 -3.68
C TYR A 137 -9.22 -26.17 -3.26
N GLY A 138 -7.97 -26.50 -2.90
CA GLY A 138 -7.60 -27.86 -2.51
C GLY A 138 -8.37 -28.36 -1.28
N GLU A 139 -8.71 -29.64 -1.26
CA GLU A 139 -9.43 -30.27 -0.15
C GLU A 139 -8.61 -30.31 1.16
N GLU A 140 -7.28 -30.27 1.06
CA GLU A 140 -6.33 -30.26 2.18
C GLU A 140 -6.01 -28.85 2.70
N LEU A 141 -6.88 -27.87 2.41
CA LEU A 141 -6.69 -26.50 2.87
C LEU A 141 -6.65 -26.40 4.40
N ASP A 142 -5.55 -25.91 4.97
CA ASP A 142 -5.39 -25.69 6.41
C ASP A 142 -6.19 -24.45 6.88
N VAL A 143 -7.48 -24.66 7.14
CA VAL A 143 -8.41 -23.64 7.63
C VAL A 143 -9.35 -24.23 8.69
N ALA A 144 -9.58 -23.47 9.76
CA ALA A 144 -10.59 -23.78 10.75
C ALA A 144 -11.92 -23.09 10.48
N GLY A 145 -11.91 -21.99 9.72
CA GLY A 145 -13.09 -21.23 9.35
C GLY A 145 -12.72 -19.87 8.79
N GLY A 146 -13.74 -19.02 8.63
CA GLY A 146 -13.59 -17.72 8.00
C GLY A 146 -14.93 -17.05 7.78
N TYR A 147 -14.97 -16.17 6.78
CA TYR A 147 -16.21 -15.61 6.24
C TYR A 147 -15.98 -15.14 4.81
N VAL A 148 -17.05 -15.07 4.03
CA VAL A 148 -17.03 -14.43 2.71
C VAL A 148 -17.82 -13.12 2.76
N ASN A 149 -17.27 -12.07 2.17
CA ASN A 149 -17.91 -10.79 1.98
C ASN A 149 -18.06 -10.50 0.49
N TRP A 150 -19.26 -10.68 -0.05
CA TRP A 150 -19.62 -10.42 -1.45
C TRP A 150 -19.70 -8.93 -1.81
N GLY A 151 -19.65 -8.05 -0.81
CA GLY A 151 -19.44 -6.63 -1.03
C GLY A 151 -18.01 -6.29 -1.45
N SER A 152 -17.04 -7.09 -1.04
CA SER A 152 -15.63 -6.83 -1.38
C SER A 152 -15.29 -7.31 -2.79
N GLY A 153 -14.09 -6.97 -3.24
CA GLY A 153 -13.61 -7.39 -4.56
C GLY A 153 -12.18 -6.93 -4.80
N TRP A 154 -11.86 -6.64 -6.06
CA TRP A 154 -10.53 -6.20 -6.46
C TRP A 154 -10.61 -5.21 -7.62
N SER A 155 -9.52 -4.49 -7.85
CA SER A 155 -9.43 -3.47 -8.88
C SER A 155 -8.16 -3.62 -9.70
N ASP A 156 -8.25 -3.32 -11.00
CA ASP A 156 -7.11 -3.11 -11.87
C ASP A 156 -6.35 -1.85 -11.43
N ALA A 157 -5.19 -2.05 -10.82
CA ALA A 157 -4.48 -0.98 -10.15
C ALA A 157 -3.80 -0.01 -11.13
N GLY A 158 -3.18 -0.54 -12.18
CA GLY A 158 -2.58 0.27 -13.24
C GLY A 158 -3.62 1.14 -13.93
N ALA A 159 -4.74 0.56 -14.36
CA ALA A 159 -5.82 1.30 -15.01
C ALA A 159 -6.45 2.34 -14.09
N SER A 160 -6.56 2.07 -12.79
CA SER A 160 -7.10 3.03 -11.82
C SER A 160 -6.17 4.23 -11.58
N VAL A 161 -4.85 4.02 -11.57
CA VAL A 161 -3.87 5.13 -11.50
C VAL A 161 -3.90 5.96 -12.78
N ALA A 162 -4.01 5.32 -13.95
CA ALA A 162 -4.15 6.02 -15.22
C ALA A 162 -5.41 6.89 -15.25
N TYR A 163 -6.55 6.34 -14.79
CA TYR A 163 -7.80 7.09 -14.67
C TYR A 163 -7.68 8.28 -13.70
N ALA A 164 -7.03 8.10 -12.55
CA ALA A 164 -6.79 9.22 -11.62
C ALA A 164 -5.92 10.32 -12.24
N LYS A 165 -4.90 9.95 -13.02
CA LYS A 165 -4.08 10.90 -13.78
C LYS A 165 -4.91 11.65 -14.82
N GLU A 166 -5.75 10.95 -15.56
CA GLU A 166 -6.67 11.54 -16.53
C GLU A 166 -7.61 12.56 -15.87
N LEU A 167 -8.21 12.22 -14.72
CA LEU A 167 -9.05 13.15 -13.97
C LEU A 167 -8.31 14.42 -13.55
N VAL A 168 -7.04 14.32 -13.18
CA VAL A 168 -6.21 15.49 -12.84
C VAL A 168 -5.89 16.30 -14.10
N ASP A 169 -5.57 15.66 -15.22
CA ASP A 169 -5.29 16.32 -16.49
C ASP A 169 -6.49 17.13 -17.00
N GLN A 170 -7.68 16.56 -16.92
CA GLN A 170 -8.94 17.21 -17.30
C GLN A 170 -9.22 18.50 -16.52
N THR A 171 -8.60 18.69 -15.35
CA THR A 171 -8.73 19.94 -14.60
C THR A 171 -8.00 21.11 -15.25
N GLY A 172 -6.94 20.85 -16.02
CA GLY A 172 -6.05 21.87 -16.58
C GLY A 172 -5.30 22.72 -15.54
N LYS A 173 -5.28 22.30 -14.26
CA LYS A 173 -4.79 23.11 -13.13
C LYS A 173 -3.54 22.58 -12.44
N VAL A 174 -3.02 21.44 -12.87
CA VAL A 174 -1.84 20.81 -12.27
C VAL A 174 -0.69 20.79 -13.27
N GLU A 175 0.43 21.39 -12.89
CA GLU A 175 1.69 21.28 -13.61
C GLU A 175 2.36 19.95 -13.22
N PHE A 176 2.68 19.10 -14.20
CA PHE A 176 3.43 17.87 -13.94
C PHE A 176 4.91 18.08 -14.23
N ARG A 177 5.77 17.66 -13.29
CA ARG A 177 7.22 17.73 -13.42
C ARG A 177 7.83 16.35 -13.20
N THR A 178 8.55 15.84 -14.19
CA THR A 178 9.38 14.65 -14.01
C THR A 178 10.69 15.03 -13.32
N GLY A 179 11.09 14.30 -12.28
CA GLY A 179 12.38 14.47 -11.62
C GLY A 179 12.50 13.70 -10.31
N ASP A 180 13.70 13.20 -10.01
CA ASP A 180 13.99 12.55 -8.72
C ASP A 180 14.35 13.61 -7.68
N VAL A 181 13.50 13.74 -6.66
CA VAL A 181 13.73 14.66 -5.55
C VAL A 181 14.80 14.08 -4.63
N GLU A 182 15.87 14.85 -4.45
CA GLU A 182 16.97 14.50 -3.56
C GLU A 182 16.64 14.85 -2.11
N ARG A 183 16.15 16.08 -1.87
CA ARG A 183 15.88 16.61 -0.54
C ARG A 183 14.87 17.76 -0.55
N VAL A 184 14.25 18.01 0.60
CA VAL A 184 13.47 19.23 0.86
C VAL A 184 14.43 20.41 1.13
N LEU A 185 14.07 21.60 0.65
CA LEU A 185 14.76 22.86 0.92
C LEU A 185 14.15 23.52 2.15
N TYR A 186 15.01 24.07 3.01
CA TYR A 186 14.59 24.72 4.24
C TYR A 186 15.23 26.08 4.42
N GLU A 187 14.48 27.00 5.02
CA GLU A 187 14.98 28.25 5.60
C GLU A 187 14.75 28.23 7.11
N GLN A 188 15.65 28.87 7.88
CA GLN A 188 15.45 29.00 9.32
C GLN A 188 14.39 30.07 9.61
N VAL A 189 13.45 29.74 10.49
CA VAL A 189 12.45 30.66 11.03
C VAL A 189 12.56 30.67 12.56
N ASP A 190 12.62 31.87 13.13
CA ASP A 190 12.70 32.12 14.58
C ASP A 190 13.83 31.38 15.32
N GLY A 191 14.92 31.04 14.61
CA GLY A 191 16.13 30.40 15.17
C GLY A 191 15.94 28.99 15.73
N LYS A 192 14.74 28.40 15.64
CA LYS A 192 14.42 27.06 16.16
C LYS A 192 13.62 26.19 15.19
N LYS A 193 12.81 26.77 14.30
CA LYS A 193 12.00 26.03 13.33
C LYS A 193 12.59 26.13 11.94
N LEU A 194 12.34 25.11 11.15
CA LEU A 194 12.63 25.14 9.72
C LEU A 194 11.32 25.38 8.97
N LYS A 195 11.38 26.17 7.91
CA LYS A 195 10.29 26.31 6.95
C LYS A 195 10.70 25.66 5.66
N ALA A 196 9.90 24.71 5.19
CA ALA A 196 10.08 24.12 3.87
C ALA A 196 9.79 25.18 2.80
N THR A 197 10.72 25.37 1.87
CA THR A 197 10.64 26.39 0.81
C THR A 197 10.70 25.81 -0.60
N GLY A 198 10.77 24.48 -0.72
CA GLY A 198 10.83 23.80 -2.00
C GLY A 198 11.51 22.44 -1.94
N VAL A 199 11.96 21.97 -3.09
CA VAL A 199 12.71 20.71 -3.24
C VAL A 199 13.92 20.90 -4.17
N ALA A 200 14.98 20.14 -3.92
CA ALA A 200 16.11 19.99 -4.84
C ALA A 200 16.06 18.63 -5.52
N PHE A 201 16.43 18.61 -6.79
CA PHE A 201 16.49 17.41 -7.62
C PHE A 201 17.91 16.85 -7.66
N THR A 202 18.04 15.57 -7.99
CA THR A 202 19.35 14.90 -8.16
C THR A 202 20.17 15.44 -9.33
N ASP A 203 19.55 16.17 -10.27
CA ASP A 203 20.24 16.87 -11.37
C ASP A 203 20.82 18.24 -10.95
N GLY A 204 20.68 18.62 -9.69
CA GLY A 204 21.15 19.90 -9.13
C GLY A 204 20.17 21.06 -9.31
N SER A 205 19.08 20.90 -10.06
CA SER A 205 18.02 21.90 -10.16
C SER A 205 17.16 21.95 -8.88
N SER A 206 16.34 23.00 -8.74
CA SER A 206 15.41 23.13 -7.62
C SER A 206 14.09 23.75 -8.05
N LEU A 207 13.06 23.53 -7.23
CA LEU A 207 11.74 24.12 -7.40
C LEU A 207 11.24 24.66 -6.06
N SER A 208 10.82 25.91 -6.03
CA SER A 208 10.29 26.56 -4.83
C SER A 208 8.80 26.29 -4.62
N GLY A 209 8.38 26.28 -3.36
CA GLY A 209 7.01 26.02 -2.93
C GLY A 209 6.75 26.55 -1.52
N ASP A 210 5.55 27.05 -1.28
CA ASP A 210 5.12 27.55 0.04
C ASP A 210 4.58 26.41 0.93
N LEU A 211 4.15 25.31 0.29
CA LEU A 211 3.72 24.07 0.92
C LEU A 211 4.30 22.89 0.13
N VAL A 212 5.03 22.01 0.82
CA VAL A 212 5.57 20.77 0.26
C VAL A 212 4.81 19.59 0.87
N ILE A 213 4.05 18.88 0.03
CA ILE A 213 3.31 17.67 0.39
C ILE A 213 4.14 16.46 -0.05
N LEU A 214 4.63 15.68 0.91
CA LEU A 214 5.34 14.43 0.65
C LEU A 214 4.34 13.27 0.56
N ALA A 215 4.00 12.90 -0.67
CA ALA A 215 3.21 11.72 -1.03
C ALA A 215 4.08 10.59 -1.60
N THR A 216 5.30 10.45 -1.06
CA THR A 216 6.40 9.65 -1.62
C THR A 216 6.43 8.20 -1.15
N GLY A 217 5.38 7.70 -0.50
CA GLY A 217 5.26 6.29 -0.11
C GLY A 217 6.52 5.72 0.55
N ALA A 218 7.03 4.61 0.02
CA ALA A 218 8.19 3.90 0.58
C ALA A 218 9.51 4.69 0.51
N TRP A 219 9.55 5.80 -0.24
CA TRP A 219 10.72 6.67 -0.36
C TRP A 219 10.71 7.83 0.64
N THR A 220 9.65 8.00 1.44
CA THR A 220 9.52 9.17 2.33
C THR A 220 10.67 9.28 3.35
N SER A 221 11.21 8.16 3.83
CA SER A 221 12.33 8.13 4.78
C SER A 221 13.63 8.75 4.24
N LYS A 222 13.78 8.89 2.92
CA LYS A 222 14.90 9.65 2.32
C LYS A 222 14.74 11.16 2.50
N LEU A 223 13.51 11.65 2.64
CA LEU A 223 13.16 13.08 2.59
C LEU A 223 12.79 13.67 3.95
N VAL A 224 12.38 12.83 4.90
CA VAL A 224 12.04 13.18 6.29
C VAL A 224 12.50 12.06 7.22
N ASP A 225 12.97 12.41 8.41
CA ASP A 225 13.29 11.45 9.46
C ASP A 225 12.02 10.76 10.00
N LEU A 226 11.85 9.50 9.62
CA LEU A 226 10.73 8.65 10.03
C LEU A 226 11.16 7.56 11.02
N ARG A 227 12.36 7.63 11.60
CA ARG A 227 12.85 6.63 12.56
C ARG A 227 11.87 6.48 13.72
N GLY A 228 11.53 5.22 14.02
CA GLY A 228 10.54 4.84 15.03
C GLY A 228 9.08 5.21 14.70
N ARG A 229 8.79 5.77 13.52
CA ARG A 229 7.44 6.19 13.10
C ARG A 229 6.93 5.45 11.87
N ALA A 230 7.82 5.21 10.92
CA ALA A 230 7.49 4.53 9.69
C ALA A 230 8.72 3.84 9.08
N VAL A 231 8.50 2.72 8.39
CA VAL A 231 9.56 1.94 7.75
C VAL A 231 9.13 1.43 6.39
N ALA A 232 9.99 1.57 5.38
CA ALA A 232 9.77 0.93 4.09
C ALA A 232 9.99 -0.58 4.18
N THR A 233 9.01 -1.37 3.75
CA THR A 233 9.12 -2.84 3.67
C THR A 233 8.75 -3.33 2.28
N GLY A 234 9.48 -4.35 1.81
CA GLY A 234 9.25 -5.02 0.54
C GLY A 234 8.40 -6.28 0.74
N GLN A 235 7.39 -6.48 -0.10
CA GLN A 235 6.52 -7.65 -0.06
C GLN A 235 6.66 -8.49 -1.31
N ALA A 236 6.53 -9.81 -1.13
CA ALA A 236 6.63 -10.76 -2.21
C ALA A 236 5.37 -10.76 -3.08
N ILE A 237 5.56 -10.75 -4.40
CA ILE A 237 4.51 -10.94 -5.41
C ILE A 237 5.04 -11.82 -6.54
N ALA A 238 4.22 -12.76 -7.03
CA ALA A 238 4.53 -13.58 -8.19
C ALA A 238 3.32 -13.69 -9.13
N TYR A 239 3.61 -13.95 -10.41
CA TYR A 239 2.62 -14.09 -11.46
C TYR A 239 2.82 -15.40 -12.23
N MET A 240 1.74 -16.03 -12.66
CA MET A 240 1.73 -17.22 -13.51
C MET A 240 0.87 -16.96 -14.74
N SER A 241 1.32 -17.43 -15.90
CA SER A 241 0.46 -17.52 -17.08
C SER A 241 -0.53 -18.68 -16.91
N ILE A 242 -1.77 -18.47 -17.33
CA ILE A 242 -2.84 -19.47 -17.28
C ILE A 242 -3.54 -19.57 -18.64
N SER A 243 -4.26 -20.67 -18.88
CA SER A 243 -5.05 -20.83 -20.11
C SER A 243 -6.37 -20.03 -20.06
N ASP A 244 -7.01 -19.85 -21.21
CA ASP A 244 -8.37 -19.26 -21.28
C ASP A 244 -9.40 -20.09 -20.49
N GLU A 245 -9.22 -21.41 -20.41
CA GLU A 245 -10.07 -22.29 -19.62
C GLU A 245 -9.89 -22.04 -18.12
N GLU A 246 -8.64 -22.00 -17.66
CA GLU A 246 -8.32 -21.69 -16.26
C GLU A 246 -8.75 -20.27 -15.87
N GLN A 247 -8.64 -19.30 -16.78
CA GLN A 247 -9.16 -17.94 -16.59
C GLN A 247 -10.67 -17.96 -16.32
N ARG A 248 -11.46 -18.63 -17.16
CA ARG A 248 -12.93 -18.75 -17.00
C ARG A 248 -13.32 -19.42 -15.69
N GLU A 249 -12.55 -20.41 -15.25
CA GLU A 249 -12.80 -21.10 -13.98
C GLU A 249 -12.56 -20.22 -12.76
N LEU A 250 -11.56 -19.33 -12.80
CA LEU A 250 -11.09 -18.59 -11.63
C LEU A 250 -11.62 -17.16 -11.54
N GLU A 251 -11.97 -16.51 -12.65
CA GLU A 251 -12.23 -15.06 -12.70
C GLU A 251 -13.42 -14.58 -11.85
N ASN A 252 -14.41 -15.45 -11.62
CA ASN A 252 -15.60 -15.16 -10.83
C ASN A 252 -15.51 -15.62 -9.38
N LEU A 253 -14.40 -16.25 -8.98
CA LEU A 253 -14.19 -16.64 -7.57
C LEU A 253 -13.89 -15.40 -6.72
N PRO A 254 -14.19 -15.42 -5.41
CA PRO A 254 -13.73 -14.37 -4.51
C PRO A 254 -12.21 -14.38 -4.38
N THR A 255 -11.64 -13.22 -4.06
CA THR A 255 -10.24 -13.15 -3.61
C THR A 255 -10.10 -13.93 -2.31
N ILE A 256 -9.15 -14.87 -2.23
CA ILE A 256 -8.83 -15.53 -0.96
C ILE A 256 -7.69 -14.79 -0.26
N LEU A 257 -7.84 -14.59 1.04
CA LEU A 257 -6.82 -14.07 1.94
C LEU A 257 -6.73 -14.99 3.17
N ASN A 258 -5.62 -15.71 3.28
CA ASN A 258 -5.29 -16.44 4.50
C ASN A 258 -4.57 -15.50 5.46
N PHE A 259 -5.23 -15.19 6.57
CA PHE A 259 -4.76 -14.15 7.47
C PHE A 259 -3.60 -14.60 8.37
N ALA A 260 -3.45 -15.90 8.62
CA ALA A 260 -2.33 -16.40 9.42
C ALA A 260 -1.01 -16.38 8.63
N THR A 261 -1.07 -16.63 7.33
CA THR A 261 0.12 -16.62 6.45
C THR A 261 0.30 -15.31 5.71
N GLY A 262 -0.73 -14.47 5.64
CA GLY A 262 -0.74 -13.23 4.85
C GLY A 262 -0.83 -13.48 3.35
N ILE A 263 -0.94 -14.74 2.91
CA ILE A 263 -1.02 -15.10 1.50
C ILE A 263 -2.40 -14.75 0.95
N PHE A 264 -2.41 -14.17 -0.24
CA PHE A 264 -3.63 -13.96 -1.00
C PHE A 264 -3.45 -14.25 -2.48
N ILE A 265 -4.54 -14.68 -3.10
CA ILE A 265 -4.65 -14.90 -4.54
C ILE A 265 -5.82 -14.06 -5.03
N ILE A 266 -5.53 -13.13 -5.94
CA ILE A 266 -6.55 -12.32 -6.59
C ILE A 266 -6.97 -13.05 -7.89
N PRO A 267 -8.27 -13.14 -8.20
CA PRO A 267 -8.77 -13.72 -9.44
C PRO A 267 -8.04 -13.16 -10.66
N PRO A 268 -7.75 -14.00 -11.66
CA PRO A 268 -6.90 -13.63 -12.77
C PRO A 268 -7.60 -12.68 -13.73
N ARG A 269 -6.80 -11.94 -14.50
CA ARG A 269 -7.26 -11.17 -15.65
C ARG A 269 -6.20 -11.19 -16.73
N GLY A 270 -6.64 -11.31 -17.98
CA GLY A 270 -5.73 -11.34 -19.13
C GLY A 270 -4.77 -12.51 -19.07
N ASN A 271 -5.26 -13.67 -18.60
CA ASN A 271 -4.48 -14.91 -18.47
C ASN A 271 -3.27 -14.81 -17.55
N LEU A 272 -3.34 -13.90 -16.57
CA LEU A 272 -2.31 -13.74 -15.54
C LEU A 272 -2.91 -13.92 -14.15
N LEU A 273 -2.46 -14.96 -13.45
CA LEU A 273 -2.83 -15.23 -12.06
C LEU A 273 -1.78 -14.65 -11.12
N LYS A 274 -2.22 -13.91 -10.11
CA LYS A 274 -1.36 -13.26 -9.12
C LYS A 274 -1.47 -13.94 -7.76
N ILE A 275 -0.32 -14.23 -7.16
CA ILE A 275 -0.18 -14.59 -5.74
C ILE A 275 0.74 -13.59 -5.05
N ALA A 276 0.41 -13.23 -3.81
CA ALA A 276 1.21 -12.29 -3.03
C ALA A 276 1.11 -12.58 -1.53
N ARG A 277 2.06 -12.04 -0.77
CA ARG A 277 2.19 -12.22 0.67
C ARG A 277 2.24 -10.87 1.37
N HIS A 278 1.29 -10.63 2.27
CA HIS A 278 1.26 -9.47 3.18
C HIS A 278 1.84 -9.89 4.53
N ALA A 279 3.16 -9.72 4.70
CA ALA A 279 3.91 -10.14 5.88
C ALA A 279 4.67 -8.95 6.52
N PHE A 280 5.52 -9.22 7.51
CA PHE A 280 6.50 -8.22 7.96
C PHE A 280 7.42 -7.73 6.83
N GLY A 281 7.70 -8.61 5.85
CA GLY A 281 8.39 -8.26 4.61
C GLY A 281 9.90 -8.05 4.77
N TYR A 282 10.52 -7.58 3.69
CA TYR A 282 11.95 -7.37 3.60
C TYR A 282 12.34 -5.93 3.93
N ARG A 283 13.46 -5.74 4.63
CA ARG A 283 14.13 -4.45 4.76
C ARG A 283 15.32 -4.37 3.81
N ASN A 284 15.63 -3.17 3.32
CA ASN A 284 16.85 -2.87 2.58
C ASN A 284 17.54 -1.68 3.23
N PRO A 285 18.33 -1.92 4.30
CA PRO A 285 18.99 -0.86 5.04
C PRO A 285 20.00 -0.09 4.16
N VAL A 286 19.89 1.23 4.18
CA VAL A 286 20.75 2.19 3.48
C VAL A 286 21.04 3.35 4.41
N SER A 287 22.31 3.75 4.48
CA SER A 287 22.71 4.95 5.21
C SER A 287 22.47 6.19 4.37
N VAL A 288 21.74 7.17 4.87
CA VAL A 288 21.42 8.44 4.19
C VAL A 288 21.73 9.64 5.10
N PRO A 289 21.95 10.85 4.54
CA PRO A 289 21.99 12.06 5.36
C PRO A 289 20.68 12.27 6.11
N VAL A 290 20.74 12.77 7.35
CA VAL A 290 19.53 13.13 8.11
C VAL A 290 18.86 14.36 7.47
N PRO A 291 17.61 14.26 6.99
CA PRO A 291 16.93 15.38 6.34
C PRO A 291 16.71 16.54 7.32
N GLY A 292 17.09 17.75 6.91
CA GLY A 292 16.95 18.95 7.74
C GLY A 292 18.03 19.11 8.83
N ALA A 293 19.00 18.20 8.93
CA ALA A 293 20.10 18.32 9.90
C ALA A 293 20.89 19.62 9.69
N GLN A 294 21.17 20.31 10.80
CA GLN A 294 21.89 21.59 10.80
C GLN A 294 23.42 21.42 10.89
N GLY A 295 23.89 20.22 11.25
CA GLY A 295 25.30 19.87 11.35
C GLY A 295 25.82 19.13 10.11
N PRO A 296 27.10 19.27 9.75
CA PRO A 296 27.67 18.57 8.61
C PRO A 296 27.73 17.06 8.89
N GLY A 297 27.22 16.27 7.95
CA GLY A 297 27.52 14.83 7.87
C GLY A 297 26.76 13.91 8.82
N GLU A 298 25.69 14.38 9.49
CA GLU A 298 24.82 13.48 10.26
C GLU A 298 24.13 12.49 9.32
N ARG A 299 24.20 11.19 9.65
CA ARG A 299 23.61 10.12 8.86
C ARG A 299 22.66 9.28 9.72
N MET A 300 21.70 8.66 9.05
CA MET A 300 20.78 7.70 9.63
C MET A 300 20.67 6.48 8.73
N ASP A 301 20.40 5.33 9.34
CA ASP A 301 20.09 4.11 8.61
C ASP A 301 18.58 3.96 8.47
N VAL A 302 18.12 3.83 7.24
CA VAL A 302 16.70 3.64 6.91
C VAL A 302 16.55 2.51 5.91
N SER A 303 15.37 1.90 5.86
CA SER A 303 15.03 1.00 4.77
C SER A 303 14.58 1.82 3.56
N LEU A 304 15.13 1.55 2.37
CA LEU A 304 14.73 2.21 1.11
C LEU A 304 14.41 1.19 0.01
N PRO A 305 13.46 1.51 -0.88
CA PRO A 305 13.09 0.62 -1.97
C PRO A 305 14.25 0.31 -2.92
N GLU A 306 14.40 -0.98 -3.23
CA GLU A 306 15.22 -1.47 -4.34
C GLU A 306 14.29 -1.82 -5.52
N LYS A 307 14.55 -1.26 -6.71
CA LYS A 307 13.70 -1.41 -7.88
C LYS A 307 14.02 -2.71 -8.63
N GLY A 308 12.99 -3.40 -9.12
CA GLY A 308 13.18 -4.54 -10.05
C GLY A 308 13.80 -5.79 -9.42
N VAL A 309 13.71 -5.94 -8.10
CA VAL A 309 14.26 -7.11 -7.40
C VAL A 309 13.26 -8.26 -7.43
N PRO A 310 13.68 -9.49 -7.80
CA PRO A 310 12.82 -10.66 -7.76
C PRO A 310 12.53 -11.08 -6.31
N VAL A 311 11.52 -11.92 -6.12
CA VAL A 311 11.22 -12.46 -4.79
C VAL A 311 12.35 -13.42 -4.35
N PRO A 312 12.91 -13.28 -3.13
CA PRO A 312 13.87 -14.24 -2.58
C PRO A 312 13.32 -15.67 -2.50
N LEU A 313 14.20 -16.66 -2.42
CA LEU A 313 13.81 -18.08 -2.49
C LEU A 313 12.77 -18.46 -1.42
N GLU A 314 12.92 -17.99 -0.17
CA GLU A 314 11.94 -18.26 0.89
C GLU A 314 10.53 -17.77 0.54
N GLY A 315 10.43 -16.61 -0.12
CA GLY A 315 9.15 -16.04 -0.54
C GLY A 315 8.52 -16.86 -1.66
N GLN A 316 9.34 -17.38 -2.57
CA GLN A 316 8.89 -18.30 -3.62
C GLN A 316 8.44 -19.64 -3.01
N ASP A 317 9.19 -20.20 -2.07
CA ASP A 317 8.83 -21.43 -1.36
C ASP A 317 7.52 -21.28 -0.59
N ALA A 318 7.31 -20.12 0.07
CA ALA A 318 6.05 -19.79 0.72
C ALA A 318 4.88 -19.77 -0.28
N PHE A 319 5.08 -19.27 -1.51
CA PHE A 319 4.07 -19.37 -2.57
C PHE A 319 3.83 -20.81 -3.00
N ARG A 320 4.86 -21.64 -3.12
CA ARG A 320 4.71 -23.06 -3.47
C ARG A 320 3.90 -23.83 -2.43
N VAL A 321 4.20 -23.60 -1.14
CA VAL A 321 3.43 -24.18 -0.03
C VAL A 321 1.98 -23.73 -0.08
N ALA A 322 1.74 -22.43 -0.27
CA ALA A 322 0.37 -21.91 -0.33
C ALA A 322 -0.39 -22.41 -1.56
N LEU A 323 0.25 -22.52 -2.72
CA LEU A 323 -0.38 -23.06 -3.93
C LEU A 323 -0.73 -24.54 -3.79
N ARG A 324 0.10 -25.35 -3.12
CA ARG A 324 -0.25 -26.76 -2.83
C ARG A 324 -1.55 -26.89 -2.05
N GLN A 325 -1.87 -25.93 -1.18
CA GLN A 325 -3.11 -25.93 -0.39
C GLN A 325 -4.26 -25.23 -1.11
N LEU A 326 -3.99 -24.06 -1.68
CA LEU A 326 -5.00 -23.19 -2.27
C LEU A 326 -5.33 -23.63 -3.68
N LEU A 327 -4.36 -23.79 -4.57
CA LEU A 327 -4.61 -24.08 -5.98
C LEU A 327 -3.64 -25.18 -6.47
N PRO A 328 -3.83 -26.45 -6.05
CA PRO A 328 -2.81 -27.50 -6.18
C PRO A 328 -2.31 -27.72 -7.61
N ARG A 329 -3.19 -27.58 -8.62
CA ARG A 329 -2.84 -27.71 -10.04
C ARG A 329 -1.82 -26.66 -10.54
N PHE A 330 -1.64 -25.57 -9.80
CA PHE A 330 -0.68 -24.50 -10.10
C PHE A 330 0.58 -24.58 -9.21
N ALA A 331 0.66 -25.51 -8.27
CA ALA A 331 1.73 -25.58 -7.27
C ALA A 331 3.12 -25.63 -7.89
N GLU A 332 3.31 -26.37 -8.99
CA GLU A 332 4.59 -26.51 -9.68
C GLU A 332 4.71 -25.63 -10.93
N ARG A 333 3.74 -24.75 -11.20
CA ARG A 333 3.75 -23.91 -12.40
C ARG A 333 4.81 -22.81 -12.30
N GLU A 334 5.60 -22.60 -13.34
CA GLU A 334 6.62 -21.55 -13.36
C GLU A 334 6.02 -20.16 -13.11
N PHE A 335 6.72 -19.36 -12.30
CA PHE A 335 6.40 -17.94 -12.15
C PHE A 335 6.98 -17.19 -13.34
N VAL A 336 6.13 -16.59 -14.17
CA VAL A 336 6.57 -15.81 -15.34
C VAL A 336 7.15 -14.44 -14.97
N ASP A 337 6.80 -13.97 -13.77
CA ASP A 337 7.42 -12.79 -13.15
C ASP A 337 7.32 -12.88 -11.63
N THR A 338 8.32 -12.33 -10.94
CA THR A 338 8.29 -12.12 -9.49
C THR A 338 8.90 -10.78 -9.16
N ARG A 339 8.34 -10.07 -8.18
CA ARG A 339 8.87 -8.78 -7.74
C ARG A 339 8.64 -8.52 -6.27
N VAL A 340 9.59 -7.80 -5.68
CA VAL A 340 9.42 -7.16 -4.37
C VAL A 340 8.71 -5.82 -4.56
N CYS A 341 7.54 -5.67 -3.95
CA CYS A 341 6.75 -4.44 -3.98
C CYS A 341 6.89 -3.67 -2.66
N TRP A 342 7.24 -2.39 -2.71
CA TRP A 342 7.57 -1.60 -1.53
C TRP A 342 6.44 -0.67 -1.07
N TYR A 343 6.15 -0.67 0.23
CA TYR A 343 5.28 0.32 0.88
C TYR A 343 5.84 0.71 2.26
N THR A 344 5.15 1.65 2.92
CA THR A 344 5.58 2.23 4.21
C THR A 344 4.67 1.79 5.33
N ASP A 345 5.24 1.12 6.31
CA ASP A 345 4.53 0.60 7.48
C ASP A 345 4.68 1.52 8.66
N THR A 346 3.59 1.71 9.39
CA THR A 346 3.56 2.42 10.67
C THR A 346 3.27 1.44 11.82
N PRO A 347 3.59 1.78 13.07
CA PRO A 347 3.40 0.93 14.25
C PRO A 347 2.03 0.28 14.36
N LYS A 348 0.97 1.02 14.02
CA LYS A 348 -0.44 0.60 14.14
C LYS A 348 -1.10 0.28 12.79
N GLY A 349 -0.35 0.37 11.69
CA GLY A 349 -0.90 0.27 10.34
C GLY A 349 -1.70 1.50 9.91
N ASP A 350 -1.63 2.60 10.67
CA ASP A 350 -2.28 3.86 10.33
C ASP A 350 -1.53 4.67 9.27
N PHE A 351 -2.22 5.59 8.60
CA PHE A 351 -1.57 6.53 7.67
C PHE A 351 -0.88 7.66 8.42
N ILE A 352 0.04 8.37 7.77
CA ILE A 352 0.58 9.64 8.27
C ILE A 352 0.07 10.73 7.33
N VAL A 353 -0.93 11.48 7.80
CA VAL A 353 -1.62 12.53 7.06
C VAL A 353 -1.67 13.78 7.94
N SER A 354 -0.54 14.48 8.05
CA SER A 354 -0.40 15.60 8.97
C SER A 354 0.70 16.57 8.54
N TYR A 355 0.65 17.79 9.07
CA TYR A 355 1.82 18.67 9.08
C TYR A 355 2.95 18.06 9.91
N HIS A 356 4.20 18.36 9.52
CA HIS A 356 5.35 18.06 10.35
C HIS A 356 5.40 19.05 11.54
N PRO A 357 5.61 18.58 12.79
CA PRO A 357 5.52 19.45 13.97
C PRO A 357 6.60 20.54 14.02
N ASP A 358 7.80 20.22 13.51
CA ASP A 358 8.97 21.09 13.60
C ASP A 358 9.34 21.77 12.28
N HIS A 359 8.60 21.47 11.19
CA HIS A 359 8.92 21.97 9.85
C HIS A 359 7.68 22.64 9.25
N GLU A 360 7.62 23.96 9.32
CA GLU A 360 6.53 24.76 8.75
C GLU A 360 6.45 24.54 7.23
N GLY A 361 5.24 24.45 6.69
CA GLY A 361 5.04 24.25 5.25
C GLY A 361 5.39 22.84 4.75
N LEU A 362 5.72 21.89 5.64
CA LEU A 362 5.92 20.49 5.29
C LEU A 362 4.72 19.66 5.74
N PHE A 363 4.10 18.94 4.80
CA PHE A 363 2.97 18.06 5.05
C PHE A 363 3.29 16.65 4.55
N LEU A 364 2.88 15.63 5.29
CA LEU A 364 3.06 14.23 4.92
C LEU A 364 1.72 13.61 4.55
N ALA A 365 1.72 12.84 3.45
CA ALA A 365 0.62 11.96 3.04
C ALA A 365 1.21 10.60 2.66
N THR A 366 1.61 9.83 3.67
CA THR A 366 2.37 8.57 3.53
C THR A 366 1.89 7.51 4.52
N GLY A 367 2.70 6.46 4.77
CA GLY A 367 2.38 5.43 5.76
C GLY A 367 1.26 4.49 5.33
N GLY A 368 1.09 4.28 4.02
CA GLY A 368 -0.03 3.52 3.46
C GLY A 368 -0.16 2.06 3.92
N SER A 369 0.85 1.52 4.63
CA SER A 369 0.84 0.26 5.39
C SER A 369 0.31 -0.95 4.61
N GLY A 370 0.51 -0.97 3.29
CA GLY A 370 0.03 -2.02 2.39
C GLY A 370 -1.46 -1.98 2.05
N HIS A 371 -2.23 -0.97 2.50
CA HIS A 371 -3.69 -0.97 2.35
C HIS A 371 -4.32 0.33 1.83
N ALA A 372 -3.54 1.38 1.57
CA ALA A 372 -4.06 2.68 1.10
C ALA A 372 -4.77 2.66 -0.27
N PHE A 373 -4.43 1.74 -1.17
CA PHE A 373 -4.92 1.75 -2.56
C PHE A 373 -6.45 1.77 -2.66
N LYS A 374 -7.15 0.98 -1.86
CA LYS A 374 -8.62 0.86 -1.93
C LYS A 374 -9.35 2.18 -1.63
N PHE A 375 -8.69 3.12 -0.97
CA PHE A 375 -9.24 4.43 -0.65
C PHE A 375 -9.04 5.46 -1.76
N PHE A 376 -8.46 5.10 -2.92
CA PHE A 376 -8.16 6.03 -4.02
C PHE A 376 -9.29 7.04 -4.32
N PRO A 377 -10.58 6.63 -4.40
CA PRO A 377 -11.67 7.55 -4.73
C PRO A 377 -12.00 8.60 -3.65
N VAL A 378 -11.46 8.47 -2.43
CA VAL A 378 -11.82 9.29 -1.26
C VAL A 378 -10.62 9.84 -0.48
N ILE A 379 -9.44 9.23 -0.59
CA ILE A 379 -8.30 9.54 0.29
C ILE A 379 -7.77 10.96 0.08
N GLY A 380 -7.78 11.46 -1.16
CA GLY A 380 -7.39 12.84 -1.47
C GLY A 380 -8.25 13.87 -0.76
N ASP A 381 -9.57 13.64 -0.68
CA ASP A 381 -10.47 14.53 0.07
C ASP A 381 -10.12 14.54 1.56
N LYS A 382 -9.72 13.40 2.12
CA LYS A 382 -9.29 13.30 3.51
C LYS A 382 -7.94 13.97 3.78
N VAL A 383 -7.02 13.90 2.82
CA VAL A 383 -5.75 14.66 2.89
C VAL A 383 -6.04 16.16 2.90
N VAL A 384 -6.94 16.65 2.04
CA VAL A 384 -7.29 18.07 2.04
C VAL A 384 -8.08 18.48 3.29
N ASP A 385 -8.95 17.61 3.83
CA ASP A 385 -9.58 17.84 5.13
C ASP A 385 -8.53 18.04 6.23
N ALA A 386 -7.45 17.24 6.24
CA ALA A 386 -6.36 17.38 7.20
C ALA A 386 -5.55 18.68 7.00
N LEU A 387 -5.26 19.05 5.75
CA LEU A 387 -4.62 20.33 5.41
C LEU A 387 -5.45 21.54 5.90
N GLU A 388 -6.77 21.46 5.81
CA GLU A 388 -7.67 22.52 6.23
C GLU A 388 -7.98 22.53 7.74
N GLY A 389 -7.57 21.48 8.48
CA GLY A 389 -7.88 21.29 9.89
C GLY A 389 -9.33 20.85 10.15
N THR A 390 -9.95 20.16 9.19
CA THR A 390 -11.35 19.72 9.21
C THR A 390 -11.51 18.19 9.11
N LEU A 391 -10.42 17.44 9.17
CA LEU A 391 -10.46 15.98 9.20
C LEU A 391 -11.26 15.49 10.41
N ASP A 392 -12.07 14.46 10.19
CA ASP A 392 -12.83 13.79 11.25
C ASP A 392 -11.93 13.43 12.44
N ALA A 393 -12.40 13.67 13.67
CA ALA A 393 -11.58 13.55 14.87
C ALA A 393 -10.95 12.15 15.04
N GLU A 394 -11.68 11.08 14.72
CA GLU A 394 -11.19 9.70 14.81
C GLU A 394 -10.03 9.47 13.82
N LEU A 395 -10.19 9.95 12.57
CA LEU A 395 -9.13 9.88 11.56
C LEU A 395 -7.95 10.80 11.89
N SER A 396 -8.22 11.99 12.43
CA SER A 396 -7.19 12.96 12.80
C SER A 396 -6.31 12.44 13.94
N GLU A 397 -6.88 11.74 14.91
CA GLU A 397 -6.12 11.10 15.98
C GLU A 397 -5.26 9.94 15.44
N MET A 398 -5.82 9.09 14.59
CA MET A 398 -5.10 7.95 14.01
C MET A 398 -3.98 8.38 13.06
N TRP A 399 -4.17 9.45 12.28
CA TRP A 399 -3.25 9.82 11.20
C TRP A 399 -2.26 10.93 11.55
N THR A 400 -2.25 11.36 12.80
CA THR A 400 -1.36 12.41 13.28
C THR A 400 0.12 11.99 13.26
N TRP A 401 1.02 12.97 13.30
CA TRP A 401 2.42 12.73 13.55
C TRP A 401 2.63 12.23 14.99
N SER A 402 2.81 10.92 15.14
CA SER A 402 3.00 10.32 16.46
C SER A 402 4.42 10.53 17.01
N ALA A 403 4.59 10.34 18.31
CA ALA A 403 5.90 10.07 18.87
C ALA A 403 6.51 8.80 18.22
N ALA A 404 7.84 8.71 18.22
CA ALA A 404 8.52 7.48 17.82
C ALA A 404 8.11 6.35 18.79
N ALA A 405 7.59 5.25 18.26
CA ALA A 405 6.99 4.18 19.05
C ALA A 405 8.02 3.22 19.67
N THR A 406 9.23 3.17 19.11
CA THR A 406 10.26 2.19 19.48
C THR A 406 11.67 2.76 19.30
N ALA A 407 12.65 2.11 19.92
CA ALA A 407 14.06 2.33 19.57
C ALA A 407 14.30 2.06 18.07
N GLU A 408 15.32 2.70 17.51
CA GLU A 408 15.69 2.50 16.11
C GLU A 408 15.87 1.00 15.79
N GLY A 409 15.14 0.51 14.78
CA GLY A 409 15.31 -0.85 14.28
C GLY A 409 14.28 -1.89 14.72
N GLU A 410 13.36 -1.60 15.65
CA GLU A 410 12.29 -2.55 16.00
C GLU A 410 11.20 -2.66 14.92
N ASP A 411 10.54 -3.83 14.85
CA ASP A 411 9.49 -4.11 13.85
C ASP A 411 8.13 -3.63 14.34
N PHE A 412 7.30 -3.22 13.40
CA PHE A 412 5.94 -2.78 13.69
C PHE A 412 4.96 -3.94 13.57
N ASP A 413 4.16 -4.13 14.62
CA ASP A 413 3.06 -5.11 14.63
C ASP A 413 1.93 -4.73 13.65
N GLY A 414 1.84 -3.45 13.29
CA GLY A 414 0.83 -2.92 12.39
C GLY A 414 -0.56 -2.98 13.01
N ASP A 415 -1.57 -3.25 12.18
CA ASP A 415 -2.96 -3.44 12.62
C ASP A 415 -3.23 -4.89 13.09
N GLY A 416 -2.19 -5.71 13.24
CA GLY A 416 -2.30 -7.14 13.53
C GLY A 416 -2.55 -8.02 12.30
N SER A 417 -2.49 -7.46 11.08
CA SER A 417 -2.66 -8.22 9.83
C SER A 417 -1.42 -8.89 9.26
N ARG A 418 -0.27 -8.73 9.91
CA ARG A 418 1.01 -9.23 9.42
C ARG A 418 1.35 -10.59 9.98
N SER A 419 1.97 -11.39 9.13
CA SER A 419 2.43 -12.75 9.38
C SER A 419 3.92 -12.92 9.10
N GLY A 420 4.42 -14.13 9.40
CA GLY A 420 5.74 -14.61 8.98
C GLY A 420 6.89 -14.14 9.86
N GLU A 421 8.11 -14.51 9.45
CA GLU A 421 9.33 -14.11 10.15
C GLU A 421 9.56 -12.60 10.07
N ARG A 422 10.07 -12.05 11.17
CA ARG A 422 10.46 -10.64 11.25
C ARG A 422 11.88 -10.46 10.73
N ARG A 423 12.17 -9.26 10.20
CA ARG A 423 13.53 -8.76 9.89
C ARG A 423 14.29 -9.50 8.78
N ALA A 424 13.60 -10.03 7.77
CA ALA A 424 14.30 -10.52 6.59
C ALA A 424 15.08 -9.37 5.91
N ASN A 425 16.41 -9.43 5.94
CA ASN A 425 17.25 -8.51 5.19
C ASN A 425 17.24 -8.95 3.72
N LEU A 426 16.79 -8.07 2.83
CA LEU A 426 16.61 -8.40 1.41
C LEU A 426 17.91 -8.92 0.77
N LYS A 427 19.05 -8.30 1.08
CA LYS A 427 20.34 -8.69 0.49
C LYS A 427 20.78 -10.07 0.97
N ASP A 428 20.59 -10.35 2.25
CA ASP A 428 20.95 -11.65 2.84
C ASP A 428 20.08 -12.77 2.25
N GLU A 429 18.77 -12.54 2.11
CA GLU A 429 17.86 -13.53 1.52
C GLU A 429 18.16 -13.79 0.03
N LEU A 430 18.50 -12.75 -0.74
CA LEU A 430 18.92 -12.92 -2.14
C LEU A 430 20.25 -13.68 -2.26
N ALA A 431 21.19 -13.45 -1.34
CA ALA A 431 22.47 -14.15 -1.34
C ALA A 431 22.31 -15.65 -1.06
N LYS A 432 21.34 -16.06 -0.23
CA LYS A 432 21.03 -17.48 0.00
C LYS A 432 20.63 -18.19 -1.30
N ALA A 433 19.82 -17.54 -2.15
CA ALA A 433 19.39 -18.10 -3.43
C ALA A 433 20.56 -18.34 -4.40
N GLN A 434 21.51 -17.40 -4.48
CA GLN A 434 22.72 -17.55 -5.31
C GLN A 434 23.63 -18.68 -4.83
N LYS A 435 23.67 -18.94 -3.52
CA LYS A 435 24.47 -20.03 -2.95
C LYS A 435 23.84 -21.40 -3.25
N ALA A 436 22.51 -21.50 -3.16
CA ALA A 436 21.77 -22.70 -3.50
C ALA A 436 21.91 -23.09 -4.99
N SER A 437 21.85 -22.11 -5.90
CA SER A 437 22.02 -22.37 -7.34
C SER A 437 23.42 -22.84 -7.72
N ARG A 438 24.45 -22.39 -6.97
CA ARG A 438 25.84 -22.84 -7.15
C ARG A 438 26.07 -24.25 -6.61
N SER A 439 25.42 -24.65 -5.51
CA SER A 439 25.55 -26.00 -4.97
C SER A 439 24.79 -27.05 -5.78
N SER A 440 23.75 -26.67 -6.54
CA SER A 440 23.03 -27.58 -7.43
C SER A 440 23.72 -27.80 -8.79
N ALA A 441 24.73 -26.99 -9.11
CA ALA A 441 25.49 -27.06 -10.37
C ALA A 441 26.85 -27.79 -10.24
N LEU A 442 27.21 -28.19 -9.02
CA LEU A 442 28.34 -29.05 -8.67
C LEU A 442 27.81 -30.43 -8.33
#